data_AF-A0A396QPP4-F1
#
_entry.id   AF-A0A396QPP4-F1
#
_cell.length_a   1.000
_cell.length_b   1.000
_cell.length_c   1.000
_cell.angle_alpha   90.00
_cell.angle_beta   90.00
_cell.angle_gamma   90.00
#
_symmetry.space_group_name_H-M   'P 1'
#
loop_
_entity.id
_entity.type
_entity.pdbx_description
1 polymer ?
#
loop_
_entity_poly.entity_id
_entity_poly.type
_entity_poly.pdbx_seq_one_letter_code
_entity_poly.pdbx_strand_id
1 'polypeptide(L)'
;MISLIFCGDLKYCPYLARFTERLEKKLIPYRVLFWNRGSFNLNLPKNYVYYDSPSPESLEKMQKLKDFLGFRKWVVEQLNNNKSDKLILLSTLTGVLLFDKIKHYNKRYIFDIRDYSYEHIAF
;
A
#
# COMPACT_ATOMS: atom_id res chain seq x y z
N MET A 1 2.26 12.94 -9.92
CA MET A 1 1.48 11.71 -9.67
C MET A 1 1.50 11.34 -8.18
N ILE A 2 0.35 10.94 -7.63
CA ILE A 2 0.22 10.41 -6.26
C ILE A 2 0.15 8.88 -6.27
N SER A 3 0.90 8.21 -5.40
CA SER A 3 0.75 6.76 -5.20
C SER A 3 -0.02 6.46 -3.93
N LEU A 4 -1.13 5.76 -4.07
CA LEU A 4 -1.86 5.16 -2.96
C LEU A 4 -1.32 3.74 -2.77
N ILE A 5 -0.97 3.38 -1.54
CA ILE A 5 -0.32 2.10 -1.25
C ILE A 5 -1.13 1.38 -0.18
N PHE A 6 -1.53 0.14 -0.44
CA PHE A 6 -2.28 -0.70 0.50
C PHE A 6 -1.64 -2.08 0.63
N CYS A 7 -1.36 -2.51 1.86
CA CYS A 7 -0.78 -3.82 2.14
C CYS A 7 -1.91 -4.84 2.35
N GLY A 8 -2.50 -5.32 1.26
CA GLY A 8 -3.54 -6.34 1.27
C GLY A 8 -4.45 -6.28 0.05
N ASP A 9 -5.47 -7.13 0.04
CA ASP A 9 -6.45 -7.21 -1.04
C ASP A 9 -7.44 -6.04 -1.00
N LEU A 10 -7.71 -5.41 -2.15
CA LEU A 10 -8.54 -4.21 -2.24
C LEU A 10 -9.93 -4.32 -1.59
N LYS A 11 -10.52 -5.52 -1.54
CA LYS A 11 -11.81 -5.75 -0.88
C LYS A 11 -11.81 -5.36 0.61
N TYR A 12 -10.64 -5.34 1.24
CA TYR A 12 -10.45 -4.92 2.64
C TYR A 12 -10.06 -3.44 2.77
N CYS A 13 -10.06 -2.68 1.67
CA CYS A 13 -9.72 -1.25 1.64
C CYS A 13 -10.90 -0.40 1.14
N PRO A 14 -12.07 -0.43 1.80
CA PRO A 14 -13.29 0.26 1.32
C PRO A 14 -13.12 1.79 1.21
N TYR A 15 -12.14 2.33 1.92
CA TYR A 15 -11.84 3.75 1.97
C TYR A 15 -10.97 4.26 0.83
N LEU A 16 -10.38 3.35 0.04
CA LEU A 16 -9.67 3.72 -1.19
C LEU A 16 -10.55 4.59 -2.09
N ALA A 17 -11.82 4.21 -2.24
CA ALA A 17 -12.79 4.90 -3.09
C ALA A 17 -12.94 6.39 -2.73
N ARG A 18 -12.87 6.74 -1.43
CA ARG A 18 -12.97 8.13 -0.98
C ARG A 18 -11.75 8.96 -1.39
N PHE A 19 -10.57 8.36 -1.45
CA PHE A 19 -9.36 9.03 -1.92
C PHE A 19 -9.37 9.15 -3.45
N THR A 20 -9.63 8.05 -4.17
CA THR A 20 -9.61 8.04 -5.63
C THR A 20 -10.64 9.00 -6.21
N GLU A 21 -11.86 9.04 -5.69
CA GLU A 21 -12.91 9.98 -6.13
C GLU A 21 -12.43 11.44 -6.01
N ARG A 22 -11.74 11.80 -4.93
CA ARG A 22 -11.24 13.17 -4.72
C ARG A 22 -10.10 13.52 -5.66
N LEU A 23 -9.23 12.55 -5.96
CA LEU A 23 -8.13 12.73 -6.91
C LEU A 23 -8.66 12.86 -8.33
N GLU A 24 -9.64 12.05 -8.71
CA GLU A 24 -10.34 12.10 -10.01
C GLU A 24 -11.04 13.44 -10.21
N LYS A 25 -11.84 13.89 -9.22
CA LYS A 25 -12.52 15.19 -9.27
C LYS A 25 -11.56 16.37 -9.44
N LYS A 26 -10.34 16.25 -8.92
CA LYS A 26 -9.28 17.27 -9.05
C LYS A 26 -8.36 17.05 -10.24
N LEU A 27 -8.63 16.03 -11.06
CA LEU A 27 -7.80 15.63 -12.20
C LEU A 27 -6.33 15.39 -11.80
N ILE A 28 -6.11 14.88 -10.58
CA ILE A 28 -4.77 14.58 -10.06
C ILE A 28 -4.39 13.17 -10.52
N PRO A 29 -3.31 13.00 -11.31
CA PRO A 29 -2.85 11.68 -11.73
C PRO A 29 -2.46 10.85 -10.51
N TYR A 30 -2.98 9.63 -10.43
CA TYR A 30 -2.71 8.72 -9.34
C TYR A 30 -2.57 7.29 -9.81
N ARG A 31 -1.92 6.47 -8.99
CA ARG A 31 -1.91 5.01 -9.11
C ARG A 31 -2.16 4.36 -7.75
N VAL A 32 -2.71 3.16 -7.80
CA VAL A 32 -2.93 2.30 -6.63
C VAL A 32 -1.96 1.14 -6.69
N LEU A 33 -1.14 0.99 -5.66
CA LEU A 33 -0.23 -0.12 -5.46
C LEU A 33 -0.77 -0.99 -4.34
N PHE A 34 -1.06 -2.26 -4.60
CA PHE A 34 -1.60 -3.14 -3.57
C PHE A 34 -1.14 -4.59 -3.72
N TRP A 35 -1.52 -5.43 -2.76
CA TRP A 35 -1.15 -6.84 -2.76
C TRP A 35 -2.36 -7.70 -3.11
N ASN A 36 -2.31 -8.42 -4.23
CA ASN A 36 -3.27 -9.50 -4.52
C ASN A 36 -2.86 -10.77 -3.77
N ARG A 37 -3.06 -10.75 -2.46
CA ARG A 37 -2.65 -11.81 -1.53
C ARG A 37 -3.59 -13.01 -1.58
N GLY A 38 -4.86 -12.79 -1.89
CA GLY A 38 -5.84 -13.85 -2.05
C GLY A 38 -5.87 -14.48 -3.45
N SER A 39 -4.97 -14.06 -4.34
CA SER A 39 -4.94 -14.50 -5.75
C SER A 39 -6.29 -14.36 -6.44
N PHE A 40 -6.94 -13.20 -6.24
CA PHE A 40 -8.20 -12.90 -6.91
C PHE A 40 -7.96 -12.65 -8.39
N ASN A 41 -8.95 -13.01 -9.22
CA ASN A 41 -8.99 -12.56 -10.61
C ASN A 41 -9.53 -11.13 -10.63
N LEU A 42 -8.70 -10.18 -11.04
CA LEU A 42 -8.96 -8.74 -10.91
C LEU A 42 -9.06 -8.11 -12.30
N ASN A 43 -10.24 -7.57 -12.63
CA ASN A 43 -10.42 -6.71 -13.80
C ASN A 43 -10.36 -5.25 -13.35
N LEU A 44 -9.17 -4.66 -13.40
CA LEU A 44 -8.90 -3.33 -12.86
C LEU A 44 -8.37 -2.34 -13.91
N PRO A 45 -8.59 -1.03 -13.71
CA PRO A 45 -7.99 0.00 -14.56
C PRO A 45 -6.46 -0.03 -14.54
N LYS A 46 -5.81 0.47 -15.60
CA LYS A 46 -4.33 0.44 -15.75
C LYS A 46 -3.54 1.11 -14.62
N ASN A 47 -4.14 2.08 -13.93
CA ASN A 47 -3.50 2.76 -12.81
C ASN A 47 -3.58 1.96 -11.49
N TYR A 48 -4.17 0.78 -11.50
CA TYR A 48 -4.16 -0.17 -10.39
C TYR A 48 -3.14 -1.26 -10.72
N VAL A 49 -2.06 -1.30 -9.94
CA VAL A 49 -0.96 -2.23 -10.14
C VAL A 49 -0.83 -3.04 -8.86
N TYR A 50 -0.64 -4.35 -8.98
CA TYR A 50 -0.58 -5.23 -7.84
C TYR A 50 0.60 -6.16 -7.85
N TYR A 51 1.05 -6.51 -6.66
CA TYR A 51 1.93 -7.63 -6.41
C TYR A 51 1.07 -8.89 -6.33
N ASP A 52 1.25 -9.82 -7.28
CA ASP A 52 0.47 -11.05 -7.36
C ASP A 52 1.23 -12.21 -6.72
N SER A 53 1.01 -12.40 -5.43
CA SER A 53 1.70 -13.43 -4.66
C SER A 53 0.81 -13.92 -3.52
N PRO A 54 0.28 -15.16 -3.60
CA PRO A 54 -0.58 -15.67 -2.55
C PRO A 54 0.17 -15.80 -1.21
N SER A 55 -0.49 -15.42 -0.11
CA SER A 55 0.01 -15.65 1.25
C SER A 55 -1.12 -16.15 2.16
N PRO A 56 -1.33 -17.47 2.25
CA PRO A 56 -2.34 -18.07 3.11
C PRO A 56 -2.17 -17.69 4.59
N GLU A 57 -3.27 -17.63 5.33
CA GLU A 57 -3.22 -17.30 6.76
C GLU A 57 -2.55 -18.37 7.61
N SER A 58 -2.64 -19.63 7.17
CA SER A 58 -2.04 -20.82 7.79
C SER A 58 -0.52 -20.91 7.67
N LEU A 59 0.11 -19.96 6.97
CA LEU A 59 1.57 -19.94 6.85
C LEU A 59 2.26 -19.70 8.18
N GLU A 60 3.39 -20.36 8.37
CA GLU A 60 4.29 -20.10 9.49
C GLU A 60 4.77 -18.64 9.48
N LYS A 61 5.04 -18.11 10.67
CA LYS A 61 5.42 -16.70 10.89
C LYS A 61 6.59 -16.27 10.00
N MET A 62 7.60 -17.13 9.83
CA MET A 62 8.78 -16.82 9.02
C MET A 62 8.48 -16.72 7.54
N GLN A 63 7.62 -17.60 7.02
CA GLN A 63 7.22 -17.53 5.61
C GLN A 63 6.38 -16.27 5.38
N LYS A 64 5.47 -15.95 6.30
CA LYS A 64 4.67 -14.74 6.25
C LYS A 64 5.52 -13.47 6.23
N LEU A 65 6.60 -13.43 7.02
CA LEU A 65 7.55 -12.32 7.00
C LEU A 65 8.25 -12.19 5.63
N LYS A 66 8.65 -13.31 5.01
CA LYS A 66 9.24 -13.28 3.65
C LYS A 66 8.26 -12.69 2.65
N ASP A 67 6.98 -13.04 2.73
CA ASP A 67 5.96 -12.53 1.82
C ASP A 67 5.78 -11.00 1.98
N PHE A 68 5.75 -10.50 3.23
CA PHE A 68 5.73 -9.06 3.50
C PHE A 68 6.98 -8.34 2.97
N LEU A 69 8.16 -8.93 3.12
CA LEU A 69 9.40 -8.38 2.57
C LEU A 69 9.39 -8.39 1.03
N GLY A 70 8.78 -9.40 0.41
CA GLY A 70 8.55 -9.48 -1.03
C GLY A 70 7.67 -8.35 -1.53
N PHE A 71 6.50 -8.15 -0.91
CA PHE A 71 5.62 -7.02 -1.22
C PHE A 71 6.33 -5.68 -1.02
N ARG A 72 7.07 -5.52 0.08
CA ARG A 72 7.85 -4.30 0.34
C ARG A 72 8.86 -4.02 -0.77
N LYS A 73 9.65 -5.03 -1.16
CA LYS A 73 10.65 -4.90 -2.24
C LYS A 73 9.96 -4.45 -3.53
N TRP A 74 8.86 -5.09 -3.89
CA TRP A 74 8.08 -4.74 -5.08
C TRP A 74 7.59 -3.29 -5.04
N VAL A 75 7.02 -2.82 -3.92
CA VAL A 75 6.58 -1.41 -3.79
C VAL A 75 7.76 -0.45 -3.98
N VAL A 76 8.91 -0.74 -3.36
CA VAL A 76 10.11 0.11 -3.50
C VAL A 76 10.57 0.18 -4.95
N GLU A 77 10.57 -0.93 -5.68
CA GLU A 77 10.87 -0.96 -7.11
C GLU A 77 9.87 -0.11 -7.92
N GLN A 78 8.57 -0.21 -7.62
CA GLN A 78 7.54 0.62 -8.26
C GLN A 78 7.76 2.12 -8.02
N LEU A 79 8.16 2.51 -6.81
CA LEU A 79 8.43 3.90 -6.44
C LEU A 79 9.72 4.45 -7.08
N ASN A 80 10.72 3.59 -7.29
CA ASN A 80 11.98 3.96 -7.93
C ASN A 80 11.84 4.08 -9.46
N ASN A 81 11.16 3.12 -10.09
CA ASN A 81 11.01 3.07 -11.55
C ASN A 81 10.01 4.12 -12.06
N ASN A 82 8.98 4.42 -11.28
CA ASN A 82 8.01 5.45 -11.59
C ASN A 82 7.84 6.37 -10.39
N LYS A 83 8.57 7.50 -10.43
CA LYS A 83 8.66 8.43 -9.31
C LYS A 83 7.30 9.01 -8.97
N SER A 84 6.95 8.89 -7.71
CA SER A 84 5.76 9.51 -7.14
C SER A 84 6.15 10.84 -6.49
N ASP A 85 5.31 11.86 -6.61
CA ASP A 85 5.55 13.15 -5.94
C ASP A 85 5.11 13.10 -4.48
N LYS A 86 4.01 12.38 -4.24
CA LYS A 86 3.37 12.22 -2.94
C LYS A 86 2.86 10.80 -2.75
N LEU A 87 2.77 10.37 -1.50
CA LEU A 87 2.28 9.05 -1.11
C LEU A 87 1.02 9.16 -0.24
N ILE A 88 0.13 8.18 -0.36
CA ILE A 88 -0.97 7.96 0.59
C ILE A 88 -0.85 6.50 1.05
N LEU A 89 -0.49 6.31 2.32
CA LEU A 89 -0.33 5.00 2.92
C LEU A 89 -1.67 4.60 3.55
N LEU A 90 -2.31 3.62 2.95
CA LEU A 90 -3.61 3.11 3.36
C LEU A 90 -3.37 1.98 4.36
N SER A 91 -3.74 2.20 5.62
CA SER A 91 -3.49 1.37 6.82
C SER A 91 -2.13 1.59 7.54
N THR A 92 -2.17 1.33 8.85
CA THR A 92 -1.00 1.37 9.74
C THR A 92 0.09 0.41 9.32
N LEU A 93 -0.28 -0.80 8.92
CA LEU A 93 0.65 -1.84 8.47
C LEU A 93 1.47 -1.39 7.25
N THR A 94 0.85 -0.76 6.26
CA THR A 94 1.57 -0.26 5.07
C THR A 94 2.63 0.74 5.44
N GLY A 95 2.30 1.68 6.34
CA GLY A 95 3.25 2.71 6.70
C GLY A 95 4.37 2.24 7.62
N VAL A 96 4.10 1.29 8.52
CA VAL A 96 5.16 0.59 9.28
C VAL A 96 6.11 -0.15 8.35
N LEU A 97 5.57 -0.91 7.39
CA LEU A 97 6.36 -1.68 6.43
C LEU A 97 7.30 -0.83 5.57
N LEU A 98 6.90 0.41 5.28
CA LEU A 98 7.62 1.35 4.43
C LEU A 98 8.28 2.50 5.20
N PHE A 99 8.34 2.43 6.54
CA PHE A 99 8.71 3.56 7.39
C PHE A 99 10.08 4.17 7.04
N ASP A 100 11.09 3.34 6.75
CA ASP A 100 12.42 3.83 6.36
C ASP A 100 12.41 4.53 4.98
N LYS A 101 11.51 4.12 4.08
CA LYS A 101 11.43 4.65 2.71
C LYS A 101 10.63 5.93 2.63
N ILE A 102 9.57 6.08 3.42
CA ILE A 102 8.75 7.29 3.42
C ILE A 102 9.46 8.51 4.02
N LYS A 103 10.56 8.33 4.76
CA LYS A 103 11.41 9.43 5.25
C LYS A 103 11.95 10.31 4.11
N HIS A 104 12.20 9.72 2.93
CA HIS A 104 12.62 10.46 1.74
C HIS A 104 11.48 11.33 1.15
N TYR A 105 10.24 11.07 1.55
CA TYR A 105 9.04 11.83 1.18
C TYR A 105 8.67 12.85 2.26
N ASN A 106 9.66 13.48 2.90
CA ASN A 106 9.43 14.42 4.01
C ASN A 106 8.32 15.44 3.68
N LYS A 107 7.27 15.47 4.52
CA LYS A 107 6.03 16.27 4.36
C LYS A 107 5.24 16.03 3.07
N ARG A 108 5.49 14.94 2.35
CA ARG A 108 4.86 14.55 1.08
C ARG A 108 4.15 13.20 1.16
N TYR A 109 3.77 12.75 2.35
CA TYR A 109 2.93 11.57 2.53
C TYR A 109 1.76 11.84 3.46
N ILE A 110 0.65 11.15 3.20
CA ILE A 110 -0.49 11.04 4.10
C ILE A 110 -0.51 9.61 4.63
N PHE A 111 -0.87 9.46 5.89
CA PHE A 111 -1.03 8.17 6.55
C PHE A 111 -2.48 8.05 7.00
N ASP A 112 -3.17 7.01 6.54
CA ASP A 112 -4.54 6.70 6.96
C ASP A 112 -4.50 5.71 8.12
N ILE A 113 -4.60 6.24 9.36
CA ILE A 113 -4.74 5.46 10.60
C ILE A 113 -6.23 5.21 10.81
N ARG A 114 -6.63 3.94 10.86
CA ARG A 114 -8.04 3.55 11.05
C ARG A 114 -8.33 3.03 12.44
N ASP A 115 -7.49 2.08 12.86
CA ASP A 115 -7.61 1.41 14.14
C ASP A 115 -6.29 1.54 14.87
N TYR A 116 -6.34 2.08 16.09
CA TYR A 116 -5.21 2.01 16.99
C TYR A 116 -4.98 0.54 17.35
N SER A 117 -3.82 0.01 16.98
CA SER A 117 -3.42 -1.37 17.22
C SER A 117 -2.24 -1.45 18.19
N TYR A 118 -1.13 -0.76 17.87
CA TYR A 118 0.17 -0.93 18.54
C TYR A 118 0.80 0.40 18.98
N GLU A 119 0.07 1.50 18.88
CA GLU A 119 0.54 2.85 19.20
C GLU A 119 0.85 3.03 20.69
N HIS A 120 0.38 2.11 21.54
CA HIS A 120 0.73 2.03 22.96
C HIS A 120 2.14 1.47 23.22
N ILE A 121 2.78 0.88 22.21
CA ILE A 121 4.15 0.38 22.33
C ILE A 121 5.11 1.53 22.05
N ALA A 122 5.58 2.17 23.12
CA ALA A 122 6.64 3.17 23.07
C ALA A 122 8.02 2.47 22.94
N PHE A 123 8.85 2.96 22.03
CA PHE A 123 10.27 2.61 21.89
C PHE A 123 11.14 3.73 22.43
#